data_AF-F7VDB8-F1
#
_entry.id   AF-F7VDB8-F1
#
_cell.length_a   1.000
_cell.length_b   1.000
_cell.length_c   1.000
_cell.angle_alpha   90.00
_cell.angle_beta   90.00
_cell.angle_gamma   90.00
#
_symmetry.space_group_name_H-M   'P 1'
#
loop_
_entity.id
_entity.type
_entity.pdbx_description
1 polymer ?
#
loop_
_entity_poly.entity_id
_entity_poly.type
_entity_poly.pdbx_seq_one_letter_code
_entity_poly.pdbx_strand_id
1 'polypeptide(L)' 'MAERTLAQPKLATKAEVLELAGFVLKGGEHASELEREIAKKAQHNPEGVTAPELQALATKVLAGRK' A
#
# COMPACT_ATOMS: atom_id res chain seq x y z
N MET A 1 3.60 -6.50 8.62
CA MET A 1 3.98 -5.44 7.66
C MET A 1 2.89 -4.39 7.52
N ALA A 2 1.74 -4.73 6.93
CA ALA A 2 0.64 -3.79 6.75
C ALA A 2 0.16 -3.11 8.05
N GLU A 3 0.07 -3.83 9.16
CA GLU A 3 -0.28 -3.24 10.48
C GLU A 3 0.72 -2.18 10.95
N ARG A 4 2.02 -2.42 10.72
CA ARG A 4 3.10 -1.47 11.06
C ARG A 4 3.05 -0.25 10.16
N THR A 5 2.86 -0.45 8.85
CA THR A 5 2.73 0.68 7.91
C THR A 5 1.47 1.50 8.18
N LEU A 6 0.39 0.89 8.67
CA LEU A 6 -0.80 1.60 9.11
C LEU A 6 -0.52 2.45 10.37
N ALA A 7 0.17 1.90 11.36
CA ALA A 7 0.51 2.61 12.59
C ALA A 7 1.61 3.67 12.41
N GLN A 8 2.58 3.42 11.53
CA GLN A 8 3.77 4.23 11.33
C GLN A 8 4.13 4.35 9.83
N PRO A 9 3.29 5.00 9.01
CA PRO A 9 3.48 5.05 7.56
C PRO A 9 4.78 5.74 7.14
N LYS A 10 5.25 6.72 7.93
CA LYS A 10 6.52 7.43 7.66
C LYS A 10 7.78 6.57 7.87
N LEU A 11 7.65 5.43 8.55
CA LEU A 11 8.75 4.49 8.78
C LEU A 11 8.68 3.30 7.82
N ALA A 12 7.72 3.29 6.89
CA ALA A 12 7.61 2.23 5.90
C ALA A 12 8.86 2.21 5.01
N THR A 13 9.55 1.07 4.98
CA THR A 13 10.71 0.90 4.11
C THR A 13 10.27 0.75 2.65
N LYS A 14 11.18 1.04 1.70
CA LYS A 14 10.92 0.84 0.27
C LYS A 14 10.37 -0.56 -0.05
N ALA A 15 10.93 -1.61 0.56
CA ALA A 15 10.47 -2.98 0.36
C ALA A 15 9.01 -3.14 0.80
N GLU A 16 8.64 -2.57 1.96
CA GLU A 16 7.27 -2.60 2.45
C GLU A 16 6.31 -1.85 1.53
N VAL A 17 6.70 -0.66 1.05
CA VAL A 17 5.86 0.10 0.11
C VAL A 17 5.59 -0.71 -1.16
N LEU A 18 6.62 -1.37 -1.71
CA LEU A 18 6.50 -2.23 -2.89
C LEU A 18 5.65 -3.48 -2.63
N GLU A 19 5.77 -4.10 -1.47
CA GLU A 19 4.94 -5.25 -1.09
C GLU A 19 3.46 -4.86 -0.93
N LEU A 20 3.15 -3.72 -0.31
CA LEU A 20 1.77 -3.22 -0.19
C LEU A 20 1.17 -2.96 -1.58
N ALA A 21 1.92 -2.28 -2.43
CA ALA A 21 1.53 -2.00 -3.81
C ALA A 21 1.31 -3.28 -4.62
N GLY A 22 2.22 -4.24 -4.48
CA GLY A 22 2.14 -5.54 -5.12
C GLY A 22 0.87 -6.31 -4.72
N PHE A 23 0.51 -6.29 -3.44
CA PHE A 23 -0.73 -6.93 -2.97
C PHE A 23 -1.97 -6.28 -3.58
N VAL A 24 -2.05 -4.95 -3.55
CA VAL A 24 -3.21 -4.22 -4.10
C VAL A 24 -3.37 -4.45 -5.62
N LEU A 25 -2.26 -4.57 -6.35
CA LEU A 25 -2.29 -4.80 -7.81
C LEU A 25 -2.49 -6.26 -8.20
N LYS A 26 -2.01 -7.23 -7.40
CA LYS A 26 -2.10 -8.67 -7.72
C LYS A 26 -3.30 -9.37 -7.10
N GLY A 27 -3.75 -8.94 -5.92
CA GLY A 27 -4.70 -9.68 -5.08
C GLY A 27 -5.78 -8.83 -4.42
N GLY A 28 -5.86 -7.54 -4.72
CA GLY A 28 -6.97 -6.71 -4.28
C GLY A 28 -8.21 -6.99 -5.12
N GLU A 29 -8.93 -8.08 -4.85
CA GLU A 29 -10.19 -8.45 -5.55
C GLU A 29 -11.27 -7.35 -5.47
N HIS A 30 -11.06 -6.33 -4.62
CA HIS A 30 -11.91 -5.14 -4.51
C HIS A 30 -11.13 -3.83 -4.45
N ALA A 31 -9.88 -3.76 -4.91
CA ALA A 31 -9.13 -2.50 -4.90
C ALA A 31 -9.78 -1.47 -5.85
N SER A 32 -10.19 -0.34 -5.28
CA SER A 32 -10.76 0.80 -5.99
C SER A 32 -9.72 1.37 -6.97
N GLU A 33 -10.18 2.11 -7.99
CA GLU A 33 -9.27 2.73 -8.96
C GLU A 33 -8.21 3.62 -8.28
N LEU A 34 -8.62 4.41 -7.29
CA LEU A 34 -7.71 5.22 -6.49
C LEU A 34 -6.62 4.38 -5.79
N GLU A 35 -7.00 3.26 -5.16
CA GLU A 35 -6.05 2.37 -4.47
C GLU A 35 -5.06 1.75 -5.47
N ARG A 36 -5.54 1.41 -6.67
CA ARG A 36 -4.71 0.90 -7.77
C ARG A 36 -3.76 1.97 -8.32
N GLU A 37 -4.19 3.21 -8.46
CA GLU A 37 -3.31 4.31 -8.89
C GLU A 37 -2.21 4.57 -7.86
N ILE A 38 -2.56 4.59 -6.58
CA ILE A 38 -1.58 4.71 -5.49
C ILE A 38 -0.60 3.54 -5.53
N ALA A 39 -1.08 2.32 -5.75
CA ALA A 39 -0.21 1.15 -5.85
C ALA A 39 0.72 1.21 -7.07
N LYS A 40 0.24 1.69 -8.22
CA LYS A 40 1.10 1.93 -9.40
C LYS A 40 2.16 2.97 -9.08
N LYS A 41 1.78 4.11 -8.51
CA LYS A 41 2.71 5.15 -8.06
C LYS A 41 3.75 4.59 -7.11
N ALA A 42 3.34 3.77 -6.14
CA ALA A 42 4.22 3.12 -5.18
C ALA A 42 5.21 2.13 -5.82
N GLN A 43 4.85 1.45 -6.92
CA GLN A 43 5.81 0.63 -7.68
C GLN A 43 6.89 1.46 -8.38
N HIS A 44 6.51 2.62 -8.94
CA HIS A 44 7.43 3.47 -9.70
C HIS A 44 8.26 4.40 -8.82
N ASN A 45 7.65 4.95 -7.76
CA ASN A 45 8.27 5.89 -6.83
C ASN A 45 7.81 5.61 -5.39
N PRO A 46 8.35 4.57 -4.73
CA PRO A 46 7.98 4.20 -3.37
C PRO A 46 8.30 5.28 -2.32
N GLU A 47 9.30 6.13 -2.57
CA GLU A 47 9.68 7.23 -1.67
C GLU A 47 8.77 8.47 -1.83
N GLY A 48 8.11 8.61 -2.98
CA GLY A 48 7.15 9.68 -3.26
C GLY A 48 5.72 9.38 -2.85
N VAL A 49 5.49 8.27 -2.15
CA VAL A 49 4.17 7.90 -1.61
C VAL A 49 3.97 8.58 -0.28
N THR A 50 2.85 9.28 -0.13
CA THR A 50 2.54 10.01 1.09
C THR A 50 2.03 9.08 2.19
N ALA A 51 2.10 9.53 3.45
CA ALA A 51 1.57 8.80 4.59
C ALA A 51 0.10 8.37 4.46
N PRO A 52 -0.85 9.20 3.99
CA PRO A 52 -2.24 8.76 3.77
C PRO A 52 -2.37 7.71 2.65
N GLU A 53 -1.59 7.83 1.58
CA GLU A 53 -1.56 6.85 0.49
C GLU A 53 -1.06 5.48 0.99
N LEU A 54 0.00 5.45 1.80
CA LEU A 54 0.51 4.22 2.42
C LEU A 54 -0.50 3.57 3.37
N GLN A 55 -1.22 4.38 4.15
CA GLN A 55 -2.29 3.88 5.02
C GLN A 55 -3.45 3.28 4.23
N ALA A 56 -3.82 3.88 3.09
CA ALA A 56 -4.83 3.33 2.21
C ALA A 56 -4.42 1.95 1.67
N LEU A 57 -3.19 1.82 1.17
CA LEU A 57 -2.66 0.54 0.72
C LEU A 57 -2.62 -0.48 1.87
N ALA A 58 -2.09 -0.10 3.03
CA ALA A 58 -2.00 -0.98 4.21
C ALA A 58 -3.38 -1.47 4.69
N THR A 59 -4.35 -0.56 4.78
CA THR A 59 -5.74 -0.88 5.12
C THR A 59 -6.31 -1.90 4.15
N LYS A 60 -6.06 -1.73 2.85
CA LYS A 60 -6.54 -2.65 1.84
C LYS A 60 -5.91 -4.03 1.95
N VAL A 61 -4.61 -4.10 2.20
CA VAL A 61 -3.92 -5.37 2.45
C VAL A 61 -4.51 -6.09 3.66
N LEU A 62 -4.83 -5.37 4.74
CA LEU A 62 -5.44 -5.96 5.92
C LEU A 62 -6.89 -6.43 5.66
N ALA A 63 -7.65 -5.67 4.89
CA ALA A 63 -9.02 -6.03 4.53
C ALA A 63 -9.07 -7.27 3.62
N GLY A 64 -8.14 -7.43 2.69
CA GLY A 64 -8.07 -8.58 1.79
C GLY A 64 -7.41 -9.83 2.38
N ARG A 65 -6.91 -9.78 3.62
CA ARG A 65 -6.38 -10.95 4.35
C ARG A 65 -7.42 -11.67 5.21
N LYS A 66 -8.65 -11.15 5.25
CA LYS A 66 -9.74 -11.65 6.08
C LYS A 66 -10.65 -12.57 5.27
#